data_AF-A0A951JPI0-F1
#
_entry.id   AF-A0A951JPI0-F1
#
_cell.length_a   1.000
_cell.length_b   1.000
_cell.length_c   1.000
_cell.angle_alpha   90.00
_cell.angle_beta   90.00
_cell.angle_gamma   90.00
#
_symmetry.space_group_name_H-M   'P 1'
#
loop_
_entity.id
_entity.type
_entity.pdbx_description
1 polymer ?
#
loop_
_entity_poly.entity_id
_entity_poly.type
_entity_poly.pdbx_seq_one_letter_code
_entity_poly.pdbx_strand_id
1 'polypeptide(L)'
;MIRIRRDQEIHSEDGGWFHARWHFSFSDYRDPENNGLGPLRVFNDDQLEPGAVWPLHPHKDVEGITYVVEGLFRHEDSLGNDGVLQPGAVQRMTL
;
A
#
# COMPACT_ATOMS: atom_id res chain seq x y z
N MET A 1 6.00 19.49 17.00
CA MET A 1 6.01 20.40 15.83
C MET A 1 5.24 19.70 14.72
N ILE A 2 4.32 20.38 14.04
CA ILE A 2 3.54 19.79 12.93
C ILE A 2 4.32 20.00 11.63
N ARG A 3 4.47 18.94 10.83
CA ARG A 3 5.02 19.00 9.47
C ARG A 3 3.90 18.69 8.48
N ILE A 4 3.69 19.59 7.53
CA ILE A 4 2.75 19.36 6.42
C ILE A 4 3.56 18.81 5.25
N ARG A 5 3.06 17.73 4.64
CA ARG A 5 3.51 17.27 3.33
C ARG A 5 2.36 17.43 2.35
N ARG A 6 2.62 18.19 1.29
CA ARG A 6 1.70 18.42 0.19
C ARG A 6 1.80 17.26 -0.78
N ASP A 7 0.73 17.07 -1.53
CA ASP A 7 0.65 16.04 -2.57
C ASP A 7 1.89 16.05 -3.49
N GLN A 8 2.24 17.20 -4.05
CA GLN A 8 3.41 17.34 -4.94
C GLN A 8 4.77 16.93 -4.34
N GLU A 9 4.87 16.81 -3.02
CA GLU A 9 6.09 16.37 -2.31
C GLU A 9 6.11 14.86 -2.03
N ILE A 10 5.02 14.14 -2.32
CA ILE A 10 4.94 12.68 -2.21
C ILE A 10 5.51 12.09 -3.49
N HIS A 11 6.29 11.03 -3.36
CA HIS A 11 6.89 10.36 -4.49
C HIS A 11 5.81 9.65 -5.33
N SER A 12 5.82 9.86 -6.64
CA SER A 12 5.01 9.11 -7.60
C SER A 12 5.82 7.99 -8.21
N GLU A 13 5.22 6.82 -8.30
CA GLU A 13 5.71 5.69 -9.07
C GLU A 13 4.67 5.26 -10.10
N ASP A 14 5.12 4.89 -11.30
CA ASP A 14 4.30 4.34 -12.37
C ASP A 14 4.97 3.04 -12.84
N GLY A 15 4.34 1.91 -12.54
CA GLY A 15 4.81 0.60 -12.99
C GLY A 15 4.00 0.01 -14.14
N GLY A 16 3.35 0.86 -14.92
CA GLY A 16 2.65 0.52 -16.16
C GLY A 16 1.23 -0.03 -15.97
N TRP A 17 0.99 -0.78 -14.90
CA TRP A 17 -0.35 -1.28 -14.54
C TRP A 17 -0.81 -0.80 -13.17
N PHE A 18 0.02 0.01 -12.51
CA PHE A 18 -0.31 0.71 -11.29
C PHE A 18 0.31 2.11 -11.30
N HIS A 19 -0.37 3.02 -10.63
CA HIS A 19 0.16 4.31 -10.22
C HIS A 19 0.13 4.37 -8.70
N ALA A 20 1.24 4.70 -8.08
CA ALA A 20 1.37 4.72 -6.63
C ALA A 20 1.92 6.04 -6.11
N ARG A 21 1.48 6.42 -4.91
CA ARG A 21 2.02 7.54 -4.13
C ARG A 21 2.64 7.00 -2.86
N TRP A 22 3.96 7.06 -2.75
CA TRP A 22 4.68 6.51 -1.59
C TRP A 22 5.02 7.62 -0.59
N HIS A 23 4.35 7.60 0.56
CA HIS A 23 4.58 8.60 1.60
C HIS A 23 5.88 8.37 2.36
N PHE A 24 6.38 7.15 2.43
CA PHE A 24 7.65 6.82 3.08
C PHE A 24 8.56 6.06 2.11
N SER A 25 9.83 5.89 2.49
CA SER A 25 10.76 5.04 1.75
C SER A 25 10.17 3.64 1.54
N PHE A 26 10.08 3.20 0.28
CA PHE A 26 9.47 1.94 -0.12
C PHE A 26 10.08 1.44 -1.44
N SER A 27 10.10 0.13 -1.67
CA SER A 27 10.70 -0.51 -2.86
C SER A 27 12.12 0.02 -3.14
N ASP A 28 12.36 0.75 -4.25
CA ASP A 28 13.63 1.37 -4.60
C ASP A 28 13.73 2.86 -4.22
N TYR A 29 12.61 3.49 -3.84
CA TYR A 29 12.58 4.87 -3.38
C TYR A 29 13.12 5.01 -1.96
N ARG A 30 14.03 5.96 -1.75
CA ARG A 30 14.66 6.24 -0.46
C ARG A 30 14.62 7.73 -0.15
N ASP A 31 14.06 8.07 1.01
CA ASP A 31 14.06 9.38 1.62
C ASP A 31 14.35 9.24 3.13
N PRO A 32 15.58 9.57 3.58
CA PRO A 32 15.96 9.42 4.98
C PRO A 32 15.17 10.35 5.92
N GLU A 33 14.65 11.47 5.40
CA GLU A 33 13.85 12.43 6.17
C GLU A 33 12.38 12.01 6.28
N ASN A 34 11.97 10.98 5.54
CA ASN A 34 10.61 10.45 5.50
C ASN A 34 10.63 8.90 5.45
N ASN A 35 11.12 8.28 6.52
CA ASN A 35 11.23 6.82 6.62
C ASN A 35 10.17 6.17 7.57
N GLY A 36 9.11 6.90 7.91
CA GLY A 36 8.01 6.43 8.73
C GLY A 36 7.54 7.43 9.78
N LEU A 37 6.46 7.07 10.48
CA LEU A 37 5.88 7.82 11.60
C LEU A 37 5.53 6.86 12.74
N GLY A 38 6.34 6.87 13.81
CA GLY A 38 6.18 5.90 14.89
C GLY A 38 6.29 4.45 14.36
N PRO A 39 5.28 3.58 14.57
CA PRO A 39 5.27 2.23 14.02
C PRO A 39 4.90 2.17 12.53
N LEU A 40 4.34 3.23 11.94
CA LEU A 40 3.94 3.25 10.54
C LEU A 40 5.18 3.36 9.65
N ARG A 41 5.46 2.32 8.86
CA ARG A 41 6.65 2.24 7.99
C ARG A 41 6.35 2.45 6.52
N VAL A 42 5.19 1.96 6.06
CA VAL A 42 4.74 2.08 4.68
C VAL A 42 3.36 2.71 4.70
N PHE A 43 3.14 3.69 3.84
CA PHE A 43 1.83 4.25 3.58
C PHE A 43 1.80 4.63 2.10
N ASN A 44 1.05 3.85 1.34
CA ASN A 44 0.95 3.96 -0.10
C ASN A 44 -0.51 4.24 -0.48
N ASP A 45 -0.69 5.11 -1.47
CA ASP A 45 -1.95 5.30 -2.17
C ASP A 45 -1.78 4.73 -3.58
N ASP A 46 -2.39 3.58 -3.83
CA ASP A 46 -2.16 2.77 -5.02
C ASP A 46 -3.44 2.69 -5.87
N GLN A 47 -3.34 3.12 -7.12
CA GLN A 47 -4.34 2.89 -8.15
C GLN A 47 -3.86 1.76 -9.06
N LEU A 48 -4.68 0.73 -9.23
CA LEU A 48 -4.38 -0.43 -10.07
C LEU A 48 -5.30 -0.44 -11.30
N GLU A 49 -4.75 -0.84 -12.44
CA GLU A 49 -5.54 -1.10 -13.64
C GLU A 49 -6.47 -2.32 -13.46
N PRO A 50 -7.65 -2.37 -14.11
CA PRO A 50 -8.54 -3.52 -14.02
C PRO A 50 -7.86 -4.83 -14.43
N GLY A 51 -7.89 -5.83 -13.54
CA GLY A 51 -7.25 -7.12 -13.77
C GLY A 51 -5.76 -7.18 -13.41
N ALA A 52 -5.18 -6.07 -12.94
CA ALA A 52 -3.85 -6.07 -12.32
C ALA A 52 -3.79 -7.05 -11.14
N VAL A 53 -2.62 -7.67 -10.96
CA VAL A 53 -2.36 -8.64 -9.89
C VAL A 53 -1.01 -8.33 -9.26
N TRP A 54 -1.00 -8.07 -7.95
CA TRP A 54 0.23 -8.19 -7.18
C TRP A 54 0.59 -9.66 -7.05
N PRO A 55 1.74 -10.12 -7.58
CA PRO A 55 2.14 -11.51 -7.44
C PRO A 55 2.28 -11.88 -5.96
N LEU A 56 1.96 -13.13 -5.63
CA LEU A 56 2.14 -13.64 -4.28
C LEU A 56 3.60 -13.45 -3.84
N HIS A 57 3.80 -12.78 -2.69
CA HIS A 57 5.12 -12.49 -2.14
C HIS A 57 5.10 -12.61 -0.61
N PRO A 58 6.25 -12.93 0.01
CA PRO A 58 6.32 -13.12 1.44
C PRO A 58 6.37 -11.78 2.18
N HIS A 59 5.75 -11.78 3.36
CA HIS A 59 5.91 -10.77 4.39
C HIS A 59 6.29 -11.46 5.70
N LYS A 60 6.77 -10.68 6.67
CA LYS A 60 7.13 -11.17 7.99
C LYS A 60 7.17 -10.03 9.01
N ASP A 61 6.65 -10.30 10.20
CA ASP A 61 6.69 -9.44 11.39
C ASP A 61 6.07 -8.06 11.15
N VAL A 62 4.97 -7.99 10.40
CA VAL A 62 4.29 -6.73 10.05
C VAL A 62 2.76 -6.86 10.10
N GLU A 63 2.09 -5.75 10.43
CA GLU A 63 0.64 -5.62 10.32
C GLU A 63 0.31 -4.85 9.04
N GLY A 64 -0.39 -5.52 8.11
CA GLY A 64 -0.90 -4.91 6.88
C GLY A 64 -2.33 -4.41 7.06
N ILE A 65 -2.61 -3.21 6.59
CA ILE A 65 -3.97 -2.67 6.51
C ILE A 65 -4.23 -2.20 5.08
N THR A 66 -5.26 -2.75 4.46
CA THR A 66 -5.76 -2.32 3.15
C THR A 66 -7.10 -1.64 3.33
N TYR A 67 -7.25 -0.45 2.75
CA TYR A 67 -8.53 0.26 2.66
C TYR A 67 -8.86 0.47 1.18
N VAL A 68 -10.04 0.03 0.76
CA VAL A 68 -10.46 0.20 -0.64
C VAL A 68 -11.23 1.51 -0.78
N VAL A 69 -10.64 2.47 -1.48
CA VAL A 69 -11.29 3.77 -1.77
C VAL A 69 -12.38 3.60 -2.83
N GLU A 70 -12.03 2.95 -3.94
CA GLU A 70 -12.90 2.72 -5.10
C GLU A 70 -12.57 1.36 -5.76
N GLY A 71 -13.52 0.80 -6.50
CA GLY A 71 -13.35 -0.47 -7.21
C GLY A 71 -13.49 -1.69 -6.30
N LEU A 72 -12.96 -2.83 -6.77
CA LEU A 72 -12.94 -4.09 -6.03
C LEU A 72 -11.51 -4.59 -5.92
N PHE A 73 -11.12 -5.08 -4.75
CA PHE A 73 -9.80 -5.66 -4.54
C PHE A 73 -9.93 -7.08 -4.00
N ARG A 74 -9.38 -8.06 -4.73
CA ARG A 74 -9.37 -9.46 -4.28
C ARG A 74 -8.08 -9.76 -3.54
N HIS A 75 -8.20 -10.36 -2.37
CA HIS A 75 -7.09 -10.90 -1.59
C HIS A 75 -7.07 -12.43 -1.69
N GLU A 76 -5.86 -12.99 -1.72
CA GLU A 76 -5.59 -14.42 -1.59
C GLU A 76 -4.22 -14.59 -0.90
N ASP A 77 -4.08 -15.54 0.02
CA ASP A 77 -2.80 -15.81 0.70
C ASP A 77 -2.45 -17.31 0.84
N SER A 78 -1.24 -17.57 1.32
CA SER A 78 -0.66 -18.90 1.46
C SER A 78 -1.29 -19.75 2.57
N LEU A 79 -2.13 -19.17 3.44
CA LEU A 79 -2.89 -19.91 4.45
C LEU A 79 -4.27 -20.33 3.93
N GLY A 80 -4.58 -19.98 2.67
CA GLY A 80 -5.85 -20.31 2.01
C GLY A 80 -6.96 -19.32 2.33
N ASN A 81 -6.66 -18.14 2.91
CA ASN A 81 -7.67 -17.10 3.01
C ASN A 81 -7.86 -16.45 1.64
N ASP A 82 -9.11 -16.18 1.28
CA ASP A 82 -9.46 -15.42 0.09
C ASP A 82 -10.65 -14.48 0.37
N GLY A 83 -10.86 -13.50 -0.49
CA GLY A 83 -12.01 -12.61 -0.37
C GLY A 83 -11.96 -11.42 -1.31
N VAL A 84 -13.11 -10.79 -1.51
CA VAL A 84 -13.23 -9.55 -2.31
C VAL A 84 -13.62 -8.41 -1.38
N LEU A 85 -12.79 -7.38 -1.33
CA LEU A 85 -13.01 -6.13 -0.63
C LEU A 85 -13.78 -5.17 -1.53
N GLN A 86 -14.88 -4.63 -1.01
CA GLN A 86 -15.70 -3.61 -1.66
C GLN A 86 -15.25 -2.20 -1.27
N PRO A 87 -15.68 -1.14 -1.98
CA PRO A 87 -15.40 0.24 -1.56
C PRO A 87 -15.81 0.49 -0.11
N GLY A 88 -14.93 1.12 0.66
CA GLY A 88 -15.09 1.36 2.09
C GLY A 88 -14.71 0.19 3.00
N ALA A 89 -14.38 -0.99 2.44
CA ALA A 89 -13.92 -2.12 3.24
C ALA A 89 -12.50 -1.87 3.77
N VAL A 90 -12.25 -2.40 4.98
CA VAL A 90 -10.93 -2.44 5.61
C VAL A 90 -10.56 -3.90 5.82
N GLN A 91 -9.37 -4.28 5.38
CA GLN A 91 -8.75 -5.56 5.71
C GLN A 91 -7.55 -5.31 6.63
N ARG A 92 -7.42 -6.14 7.66
CA ARG A 92 -6.23 -6.22 8.50
C ARG A 92 -5.64 -7.61 8.36
N MET A 93 -4.32 -7.68 8.19
CA MET A 93 -3.57 -8.93 8.16
C MET A 93 -2.36 -8.86 9.08
N THR A 94 -2.12 -9.94 9.82
CA THR A 94 -0.85 -10.18 10.52
C THR A 94 0.01 -11.04 9.60
N LEU A 95 1.14 -10.51 9.18
CA LEU A 95 2.00 -11.04 8.13
C LEU A 95 3.40 -11.40 8.65
#